data_AF-A0A1B6MDX2-F1
#
_entry.id   AF-A0A1B6MDX2-F1
#
_cell.length_a   1.000
_cell.length_b   1.000
_cell.length_c   1.000
_cell.angle_alpha   90.00
_cell.angle_beta   90.00
_cell.angle_gamma   90.00
#
_symmetry.space_group_name_H-M   'P 1'
#
loop_
_entity.id
_entity.type
_entity.pdbx_description
1 polymer ?
#
loop_
_entity_poly.entity_id
_entity_poly.type
_entity_poly.pdbx_seq_one_letter_code
_entity_poly.pdbx_strand_id
1 'polypeptide(L)'
;MSVVENVMKNSLLYFVLFFASLNALVQSSPMFQQRNDTNMSRVDFDAPPWDQNTFIGRLKYYAWVTDPRLALLNDCELDQAKNIRDLYIAGKEPEGITKEQVMRAKQIYESAFHPDSGEKMNVFGRMSFQVPGGMAVTGAMLTFYRTTPAVVFWQWVNQSFNALVNYTNRNAKSPLTETQMGVAYISATAAACFTAMGLKSYLSKHAGPMMQRYV
;
A
#
# COMPACT_ATOMS: atom_id res chain seq x y z
N MET A 1 -11.49 23.80 -12.46
CA MET A 1 -10.21 23.47 -11.80
C MET A 1 -10.36 23.45 -10.27
N SER A 2 -11.02 24.45 -9.66
CA SER A 2 -11.23 24.53 -8.20
C SER A 2 -12.06 23.40 -7.56
N VAL A 3 -13.07 22.86 -8.25
CA VAL A 3 -13.93 21.79 -7.70
C VAL A 3 -13.19 20.46 -7.63
N VAL A 4 -12.43 20.09 -8.67
CA VAL A 4 -11.64 18.85 -8.69
C VAL A 4 -10.50 18.93 -7.67
N GLU A 5 -9.85 20.09 -7.55
CA GLU A 5 -8.80 20.29 -6.55
C GLU A 5 -9.35 20.23 -5.11
N ASN A 6 -10.53 20.79 -4.86
CA ASN A 6 -11.19 20.69 -3.55
C ASN A 6 -11.71 19.28 -3.26
N VAL A 7 -12.24 18.56 -4.25
CA VAL A 7 -12.64 17.16 -4.11
C VAL A 7 -11.42 16.29 -3.82
N MET A 8 -10.31 16.49 -4.55
CA MET A 8 -9.06 15.77 -4.31
C MET A 8 -8.47 16.07 -2.92
N LYS A 9 -8.40 17.35 -2.52
CA LYS A 9 -7.89 17.73 -1.18
C LYS A 9 -8.78 17.20 -0.06
N ASN A 10 -10.10 17.29 -0.21
CA ASN A 10 -11.04 16.80 0.79
C ASN A 10 -11.05 15.26 0.83
N SER A 11 -11.01 14.57 -0.31
CA SER A 11 -10.90 13.11 -0.35
C SER A 11 -9.57 12.63 0.23
N LEU A 12 -8.45 13.31 -0.02
CA LEU A 12 -7.16 12.99 0.60
C LEU A 12 -7.23 13.18 2.12
N LEU A 13 -7.86 14.26 2.58
CA LEU A 13 -8.03 14.55 4.01
C LEU A 13 -8.94 13.53 4.70
N TYR A 14 -10.13 13.24 4.14
CA TYR A 14 -11.03 12.21 4.67
C TYR A 14 -10.40 10.81 4.65
N PHE A 15 -9.58 10.52 3.65
CA PHE A 15 -8.85 9.27 3.57
C PHE A 15 -7.75 9.17 4.63
N VAL A 16 -6.93 10.22 4.79
CA VAL A 16 -5.93 10.29 5.86
C VAL A 16 -6.61 10.20 7.23
N LEU A 17 -7.75 10.86 7.43
CA LEU A 17 -8.52 10.78 8.66
C LEU A 17 -9.15 9.39 8.87
N PHE A 18 -9.64 8.73 7.82
CA PHE A 18 -10.18 7.37 7.89
C PHE A 18 -9.09 6.36 8.25
N PHE A 19 -7.92 6.42 7.60
CA PHE A 19 -6.79 5.55 7.94
C PHE A 19 -6.16 5.91 9.28
N ALA A 20 -6.14 7.18 9.68
CA ALA A 20 -5.74 7.57 11.03
C ALA A 20 -6.72 7.02 12.08
N SER A 21 -8.03 7.02 11.80
CA SER A 21 -9.07 6.49 12.67
C SER A 21 -9.07 4.97 12.71
N LEU A 22 -8.83 4.32 11.57
CA LEU A 22 -8.68 2.87 11.46
C LEU A 22 -7.39 2.42 12.16
N ASN A 23 -6.28 3.14 12.00
CA ASN A 23 -5.05 2.88 12.75
C ASN A 23 -5.24 3.15 14.24
N ALA A 24 -5.96 4.21 14.63
CA ALA A 24 -6.29 4.46 16.03
C ALA A 24 -7.17 3.33 16.60
N LEU A 25 -8.10 2.77 15.82
CA LEU A 25 -8.93 1.61 16.18
C LEU A 25 -8.10 0.32 16.29
N VAL A 26 -7.13 0.14 15.39
CA VAL A 26 -6.17 -0.98 15.43
C VAL A 26 -5.26 -0.84 16.66
N GLN A 27 -4.80 0.37 16.95
CA GLN A 27 -3.97 0.71 18.11
C GLN A 27 -4.74 0.68 19.44
N SER A 28 -6.05 0.96 19.44
CA SER A 28 -6.91 0.84 20.63
C SER A 28 -7.43 -0.57 20.83
N SER A 29 -7.13 -1.49 19.91
CA SER A 29 -7.57 -2.87 20.01
C SER A 29 -6.79 -3.61 21.11
N PRO A 30 -7.38 -4.61 21.76
CA PRO A 30 -6.86 -5.20 22.99
C PRO A 30 -5.47 -5.85 22.85
N MET A 31 -4.81 -5.83 21.71
CA MET A 31 -3.42 -6.25 21.59
C MET A 31 -2.44 -5.18 22.16
N PHE A 32 -2.82 -3.89 22.16
CA PHE A 32 -2.12 -2.84 22.94
C PHE A 32 -2.61 -2.74 24.40
N GLN A 33 -3.79 -3.29 24.71
CA GLN A 33 -4.41 -3.19 26.05
C GLN A 33 -4.27 -4.48 26.89
N GLN A 34 -4.11 -5.65 26.26
CA GLN A 34 -3.93 -6.97 26.86
C GLN A 34 -2.50 -7.44 26.64
N ARG A 35 -1.55 -6.83 27.35
CA ARG A 35 -0.55 -7.59 28.13
C ARG A 35 0.19 -6.66 29.09
N ASN A 36 -0.57 -6.02 29.99
CA ASN A 36 -0.07 -5.56 31.29
C ASN A 36 0.10 -6.73 32.29
N ASP A 37 0.03 -7.98 31.80
CA ASP A 37 0.36 -9.15 32.60
C ASP A 37 1.86 -9.12 32.92
N THR A 38 2.15 -9.11 34.21
CA THR A 38 3.45 -9.11 34.89
C THR A 38 4.34 -10.32 34.59
N ASN A 39 4.06 -11.07 33.52
CA ASN A 39 4.97 -12.03 32.91
C ASN A 39 5.30 -11.56 31.48
N MET A 40 6.43 -10.85 31.38
CA MET A 40 6.92 -10.19 30.18
C MET A 40 7.44 -11.21 29.16
N SER A 41 6.52 -11.98 28.57
CA SER A 41 6.82 -12.82 27.41
C SER A 41 7.30 -11.91 26.28
N ARG A 42 8.51 -12.21 25.79
CA ARG A 42 9.17 -11.58 24.66
C ARG A 42 8.18 -11.53 23.48
N VAL A 43 8.10 -10.41 22.78
CA VAL A 43 7.30 -10.29 21.57
C VAL A 43 7.93 -11.20 20.52
N ASP A 44 7.15 -12.07 19.90
CA ASP A 44 7.64 -12.86 18.78
C ASP A 44 7.71 -11.95 17.55
N PHE A 45 8.93 -11.72 17.06
CA PHE A 45 9.17 -10.83 15.93
C PHE A 45 8.80 -11.47 14.59
N ASP A 46 8.73 -12.81 14.51
CA ASP A 46 8.38 -13.52 13.27
C ASP A 46 6.87 -13.83 13.21
N ALA A 47 6.18 -13.86 14.35
CA ALA A 47 4.73 -14.04 14.38
C ALA A 47 3.97 -12.75 14.02
N PRO A 48 2.81 -12.86 13.33
CA PRO A 48 1.94 -11.72 13.09
C PRO A 48 1.35 -11.19 14.41
N PRO A 49 1.13 -9.87 14.54
CA PRO A 49 0.63 -9.28 15.79
C PRO A 49 -0.81 -9.69 16.16
N TRP A 50 -1.60 -10.12 15.18
CA TRP A 50 -2.98 -10.58 15.37
C TRP A 50 -3.17 -11.97 14.75
N ASP A 51 -4.16 -12.72 15.25
CA ASP A 51 -4.49 -14.05 14.73
C ASP A 51 -4.97 -13.98 13.27
N GLN A 52 -4.15 -14.51 12.37
CA GLN A 52 -4.40 -14.53 10.93
C GLN A 52 -5.44 -15.56 10.50
N ASN A 53 -5.90 -16.45 11.39
CA ASN A 53 -7.02 -17.36 11.10
C ASN A 53 -8.35 -16.60 11.06
N THR A 54 -8.46 -15.48 11.77
CA THR A 54 -9.67 -14.64 11.78
C THR A 54 -9.63 -13.56 10.70
N PHE A 55 -10.81 -13.25 10.14
CA PHE A 55 -10.94 -12.13 9.21
C PHE A 55 -10.50 -10.81 9.83
N ILE A 56 -10.93 -10.54 11.07
CA ILE A 56 -10.63 -9.28 11.78
C ILE A 56 -9.13 -9.17 12.08
N GLY A 57 -8.45 -10.27 12.42
CA GLY A 57 -7.00 -10.25 12.62
C GLY A 57 -6.24 -9.95 11.33
N ARG A 58 -6.65 -10.53 10.19
CA ARG A 58 -6.10 -10.18 8.87
C ARG A 58 -6.36 -8.71 8.52
N LEU A 59 -7.57 -8.22 8.74
CA LEU A 59 -7.93 -6.83 8.45
C LEU A 59 -7.06 -5.84 9.27
N LYS A 60 -6.88 -6.11 10.56
CA LYS A 60 -6.01 -5.28 11.43
C LYS A 60 -4.57 -5.31 10.96
N TYR A 61 -4.06 -6.49 10.62
CA TYR A 61 -2.71 -6.66 10.11
C TYR A 61 -2.48 -5.86 8.82
N TYR A 62 -3.35 -6.02 7.83
CA TYR A 62 -3.23 -5.28 6.58
C TYR A 62 -3.39 -3.78 6.78
N ALA A 63 -4.37 -3.32 7.57
CA ALA A 63 -4.51 -1.89 7.89
C ALA A 63 -3.25 -1.29 8.56
N TRP A 64 -2.59 -2.07 9.40
CA TRP A 64 -1.38 -1.69 10.11
C TRP A 64 -0.14 -1.63 9.21
N VAL A 65 0.10 -2.65 8.36
CA VAL A 65 1.29 -2.69 7.48
C VAL A 65 1.15 -1.78 6.25
N THR A 66 -0.09 -1.48 5.84
CA THR A 66 -0.40 -0.58 4.70
C THR A 66 -0.66 0.86 5.11
N ASP A 67 -0.32 1.24 6.35
CA ASP A 67 -0.46 2.62 6.81
C ASP A 67 0.34 3.58 5.90
N PRO A 68 -0.30 4.54 5.21
CA PRO A 68 0.36 5.42 4.26
C PRO A 68 1.45 6.30 4.88
N ARG A 69 1.41 6.51 6.20
CA ARG A 69 2.45 7.26 6.92
C ARG A 69 3.80 6.53 6.88
N LEU A 70 3.81 5.20 6.72
CA LEU A 70 5.02 4.40 6.59
C LEU A 70 5.77 4.69 5.29
N ALA A 71 5.08 5.13 4.24
CA ALA A 71 5.70 5.52 2.98
C ALA A 71 6.46 6.86 3.07
N LEU A 72 6.21 7.66 4.11
CA LEU A 72 6.85 8.96 4.35
C LEU A 72 8.14 8.85 5.19
N LEU A 73 8.43 7.68 5.73
CA LEU A 73 9.63 7.45 6.55
C LEU A 73 10.90 7.51 5.68
N ASN A 74 11.94 8.14 6.22
CA ASN A 74 13.22 8.24 5.56
C ASN A 74 14.08 6.98 5.77
N ASP A 75 15.14 6.84 4.98
CA ASP A 75 16.01 5.65 5.03
C ASP A 75 16.65 5.40 6.40
N CYS A 76 16.99 6.47 7.14
CA CYS A 76 17.56 6.34 8.48
C CYS A 76 16.58 5.69 9.46
N GLU A 77 15.30 6.09 9.43
CA GLU A 77 14.25 5.48 10.27
C GLU A 77 14.01 4.01 9.92
N LEU A 78 14.08 3.66 8.63
CA LEU A 78 13.95 2.27 8.17
C LEU A 78 15.13 1.41 8.65
N ASP A 79 16.35 1.93 8.53
CA ASP A 79 17.56 1.22 8.92
C ASP A 79 17.66 1.08 10.45
N GLN A 80 17.20 2.09 11.20
CA GLN A 80 17.04 2.00 12.66
C GLN A 80 16.05 0.90 13.06
N ALA A 81 14.89 0.80 12.40
CA ALA A 81 13.92 -0.25 12.68
C ALA A 81 14.49 -1.65 12.39
N LYS A 82 15.26 -1.79 11.29
CA LYS A 82 15.98 -3.04 10.99
C LYS A 82 17.03 -3.36 12.05
N ASN A 83 17.81 -2.38 12.49
CA ASN A 83 18.80 -2.59 13.55
C ASN A 83 18.13 -3.03 14.87
N ILE A 84 17.01 -2.41 15.26
CA ILE A 84 16.24 -2.82 16.44
C ILE A 84 15.77 -4.26 16.30
N ARG A 85 15.23 -4.65 15.14
CA ARG A 85 14.87 -6.05 14.85
C ARG A 85 16.06 -6.97 15.07
N ASP A 86 17.19 -6.69 14.42
CA ASP A 86 18.33 -7.60 14.37
C ASP A 86 18.97 -7.76 15.77
N LEU A 87 19.07 -6.66 16.52
CA LEU A 87 19.49 -6.69 17.93
C LEU A 87 18.48 -7.46 18.80
N TYR A 88 17.19 -7.25 18.60
CA TYR A 88 16.15 -7.97 19.34
C TYR A 88 16.15 -9.46 18.99
N ILE A 89 16.33 -9.89 17.75
CA ILE A 89 16.42 -11.32 17.44
C ILE A 89 17.69 -11.94 18.06
N ALA A 90 18.78 -11.17 18.13
CA ALA A 90 20.04 -11.61 18.74
C ALA A 90 20.06 -11.58 20.27
N GLY A 91 19.00 -11.10 20.94
CA GLY A 91 18.97 -10.92 22.40
C GLY A 91 19.92 -9.83 22.91
N LYS A 92 20.26 -8.86 22.05
CA LYS A 92 21.17 -7.73 22.33
C LYS A 92 20.43 -6.39 22.28
N GLU A 93 19.13 -6.38 22.55
CA GLU A 93 18.35 -5.15 22.57
C GLU A 93 18.88 -4.14 23.60
N PRO A 94 18.73 -2.82 23.34
CA PRO A 94 19.04 -1.80 24.33
C PRO A 94 18.26 -2.02 25.64
N GLU A 95 18.94 -1.82 26.78
CA GLU A 95 18.29 -1.90 28.08
C GLU A 95 17.13 -0.90 28.17
N GLY A 96 15.96 -1.38 28.58
CA GLY A 96 14.75 -0.55 28.73
C GLY A 96 13.92 -0.35 27.47
N ILE A 97 14.18 -1.08 26.37
CA ILE A 97 13.31 -1.03 25.19
C ILE A 97 11.87 -1.45 25.55
N THR A 98 10.90 -0.62 25.16
CA THR A 98 9.49 -0.90 25.46
C THR A 98 8.87 -1.82 24.41
N LYS A 99 7.81 -2.54 24.77
CA LYS A 99 7.08 -3.41 23.82
C LYS A 99 6.57 -2.60 22.62
N GLU A 100 6.14 -1.36 22.83
CA GLU A 100 5.63 -0.46 21.81
C GLU A 100 6.72 -0.09 20.80
N GLN A 101 7.96 0.13 21.26
CA GLN A 101 9.11 0.40 20.39
C GLN A 101 9.45 -0.82 19.53
N VAL A 102 9.43 -2.02 20.11
CA VAL A 102 9.64 -3.29 19.37
C VAL A 102 8.53 -3.47 18.32
N MET A 103 7.27 -3.27 18.70
CA MET A 103 6.13 -3.36 17.79
C MET A 103 6.18 -2.33 16.66
N ARG A 104 6.62 -1.10 16.97
CA ARG A 104 6.81 -0.06 15.96
C ARG A 104 7.94 -0.41 14.99
N ALA A 105 9.07 -0.91 15.50
CA ALA A 105 10.16 -1.39 14.65
C ALA A 105 9.71 -2.54 13.75
N LYS A 106 8.91 -3.48 14.28
CA LYS A 106 8.28 -4.56 13.49
C LYS A 106 7.39 -4.01 12.38
N GLN A 107 6.54 -3.02 12.67
CA GLN A 107 5.69 -2.36 11.67
C GLN A 107 6.49 -1.78 10.52
N ILE A 108 7.52 -1.00 10.86
CA ILE A 108 8.36 -0.31 9.89
C ILE A 108 9.09 -1.37 9.06
N TYR A 109 9.66 -2.39 9.71
CA TYR A 109 10.39 -3.46 9.06
C TYR A 109 9.51 -4.20 8.05
N GLU A 110 8.35 -4.70 8.47
CA GLU A 110 7.43 -5.44 7.58
C GLU A 110 6.87 -4.60 6.44
N SER A 111 6.76 -3.28 6.63
CA SER A 111 6.27 -2.39 5.57
C SER A 111 7.31 -2.03 4.51
N ALA A 112 8.60 -2.14 4.84
CA ALA A 112 9.69 -1.58 4.04
C ALA A 112 10.75 -2.59 3.59
N PHE A 113 10.81 -3.78 4.20
CA PHE A 113 11.76 -4.83 3.86
C PHE A 113 11.05 -6.09 3.37
N HIS A 114 11.59 -6.70 2.32
CA HIS A 114 11.00 -7.89 1.72
C HIS A 114 11.12 -9.08 2.70
N PRO A 115 10.05 -9.86 2.95
CA PRO A 115 10.04 -10.90 3.99
C PRO A 115 11.03 -12.03 3.72
N ASP A 116 11.22 -12.40 2.45
CA ASP A 116 12.14 -13.50 2.08
C ASP A 116 13.62 -13.09 1.94
N SER A 117 13.92 -11.90 1.39
CA SER A 117 15.32 -11.48 1.15
C SER A 117 15.87 -10.55 2.24
N GLY A 118 15.01 -9.90 3.02
CA GLY A 118 15.41 -8.88 4.01
C GLY A 118 15.94 -7.58 3.38
N GLU A 119 15.77 -7.41 2.07
CA GLU A 119 16.19 -6.23 1.31
C GLU A 119 15.15 -5.11 1.37
N LYS A 120 15.62 -3.87 1.29
CA LYS A 120 14.77 -2.68 1.31
C LYS A 120 13.97 -2.59 0.01
N MET A 121 12.65 -2.50 0.13
CA MET A 121 11.73 -2.36 -1.00
C MET A 121 11.66 -0.92 -1.52
N ASN A 122 11.47 -0.76 -2.83
CA ASN A 122 11.20 0.53 -3.45
C ASN A 122 9.91 1.12 -2.88
N VAL A 123 9.95 2.38 -2.42
CA VAL A 123 8.81 3.07 -1.79
C VAL A 123 7.53 3.00 -2.64
N PHE A 124 7.64 3.15 -3.96
CA PHE A 124 6.49 3.12 -4.87
C PHE A 124 5.87 1.73 -5.04
N GLY A 125 6.62 0.68 -4.70
CA GLY A 125 6.15 -0.70 -4.71
C GLY A 125 5.68 -1.20 -3.34
N ARG A 126 5.88 -0.45 -2.25
CA ARG A 126 5.43 -0.84 -0.91
C ARG A 126 3.91 -0.84 -0.84
N MET A 127 3.34 -1.78 -0.09
CA MET A 127 1.89 -1.80 0.12
C MET A 127 1.37 -0.54 0.82
N SER A 128 2.19 0.10 1.67
CA SER A 128 1.87 1.41 2.27
C SER A 128 1.71 2.54 1.25
N PHE A 129 2.31 2.43 0.05
CA PHE A 129 2.17 3.42 -1.02
C PHE A 129 1.09 3.04 -2.05
N GLN A 130 0.58 1.80 -2.06
CA GLN A 130 -0.44 1.36 -3.03
C GLN A 130 -1.64 2.29 -3.08
N VAL A 131 -2.22 2.62 -1.92
CA VAL A 131 -3.42 3.45 -1.90
C VAL A 131 -3.11 4.92 -2.23
N PRO A 132 -2.10 5.57 -1.62
CA PRO A 132 -1.68 6.91 -2.04
C PRO A 132 -1.35 7.03 -3.53
N GLY A 133 -0.55 6.10 -4.06
CA GLY A 133 -0.14 6.06 -5.45
C GLY A 133 -1.31 5.77 -6.40
N GLY A 134 -2.14 4.78 -6.07
CA GLY A 134 -3.32 4.43 -6.84
C GLY A 134 -4.35 5.57 -6.88
N MET A 135 -4.53 6.30 -5.78
CA MET A 135 -5.35 7.51 -5.73
C MET A 135 -4.77 8.63 -6.59
N ALA A 136 -3.46 8.85 -6.55
CA ALA A 136 -2.81 9.85 -7.40
C ALA A 136 -3.00 9.52 -8.89
N VAL A 137 -2.78 8.26 -9.29
CA VAL A 137 -3.00 7.79 -10.66
C VAL A 137 -4.48 7.94 -11.06
N THR A 138 -5.40 7.50 -10.21
CA THR A 138 -6.85 7.61 -10.48
C THR A 138 -7.29 9.06 -10.57
N GLY A 139 -6.81 9.94 -9.69
CA GLY A 139 -7.11 11.37 -9.73
C GLY A 139 -6.55 12.03 -10.99
N ALA A 140 -5.36 11.62 -11.41
CA ALA A 140 -4.75 12.09 -12.65
C ALA A 140 -5.51 11.59 -13.88
N MET A 141 -5.96 10.32 -13.88
CA MET A 141 -6.90 9.81 -14.87
C MET A 141 -8.11 10.72 -14.92
N LEU A 142 -8.89 10.85 -13.84
CA LEU A 142 -10.11 11.68 -13.80
C LEU A 142 -9.90 13.13 -14.28
N THR A 143 -8.72 13.71 -14.04
CA THR A 143 -8.42 15.10 -14.41
C THR A 143 -8.00 15.23 -15.88
N PHE A 144 -7.16 14.33 -16.37
CA PHE A 144 -6.46 14.46 -17.65
C PHE A 144 -6.92 13.44 -18.71
N TYR A 145 -7.95 12.61 -18.44
CA TYR A 145 -8.45 11.56 -19.34
C TYR A 145 -9.16 12.01 -20.64
N ARG A 146 -9.00 13.26 -21.08
CA ARG A 146 -9.88 13.83 -22.12
C ARG A 146 -9.53 13.41 -23.54
N THR A 147 -8.24 13.24 -23.85
CA THR A 147 -7.79 12.92 -25.21
C THR A 147 -7.38 11.45 -25.30
N THR A 148 -7.54 10.82 -26.46
CA THR A 148 -7.16 9.40 -26.66
C THR A 148 -5.68 9.13 -26.35
N PRO A 149 -4.71 9.99 -26.71
CA PRO A 149 -3.32 9.82 -26.28
C PRO A 149 -3.17 9.88 -24.76
N ALA A 150 -3.90 10.76 -24.07
CA ALA A 150 -3.88 10.82 -22.61
C ALA A 150 -4.50 9.58 -21.97
N VAL A 151 -5.58 9.03 -22.54
CA VAL A 151 -6.17 7.74 -22.12
C VAL A 151 -5.15 6.63 -22.16
N VAL A 152 -4.44 6.47 -23.29
CA VAL A 152 -3.41 5.44 -23.45
C VAL A 152 -2.27 5.65 -22.48
N PHE A 153 -1.77 6.88 -22.35
CA PHE A 153 -0.70 7.22 -21.42
C PHE A 153 -1.05 6.87 -19.97
N TRP A 154 -2.23 7.30 -19.49
CA TRP A 154 -2.62 7.05 -18.11
C TRP A 154 -2.96 5.59 -17.82
N GLN A 155 -3.47 4.84 -18.80
CA GLN A 155 -3.64 3.40 -18.64
C GLN A 155 -2.30 2.68 -18.55
N TRP A 156 -1.33 3.09 -19.36
CA TRP A 156 0.04 2.60 -19.25
C TRP A 156 0.66 2.92 -17.89
N VAL A 157 0.50 4.15 -17.37
CA VAL A 157 0.96 4.53 -16.02
C VAL A 157 0.30 3.66 -14.95
N ASN A 158 -1.02 3.48 -15.01
CA ASN A 158 -1.77 2.66 -14.06
C ASN A 158 -1.30 1.19 -14.06
N GLN A 159 -1.11 0.58 -15.22
CA GLN A 159 -0.62 -0.79 -15.28
C GLN A 159 0.86 -0.91 -14.87
N SER A 160 1.67 0.11 -15.13
CA SER A 160 3.06 0.15 -14.69
C SER A 160 3.15 0.23 -13.16
N PHE A 161 2.28 1.03 -12.53
CA PHE A 161 2.19 1.10 -11.07
C PHE A 161 1.79 -0.25 -10.46
N ASN A 162 0.73 -0.89 -10.99
CA ASN A 162 0.29 -2.20 -10.52
C ASN A 162 1.36 -3.29 -10.74
N ALA A 163 2.08 -3.24 -11.87
CA ALA A 163 3.18 -4.16 -12.15
C ALA A 163 4.34 -3.98 -11.17
N LEU A 164 4.73 -2.74 -10.85
CA LEU A 164 5.79 -2.43 -9.89
C LEU A 164 5.45 -2.92 -8.47
N VAL A 165 4.21 -2.67 -8.05
CA VAL A 165 3.68 -3.15 -6.77
C VAL A 165 3.70 -4.68 -6.72
N ASN A 166 3.23 -5.36 -7.76
CA ASN A 166 3.25 -6.82 -7.82
C ASN A 166 4.68 -7.38 -7.86
N TYR A 167 5.62 -6.72 -8.56
CA TYR A 167 7.03 -7.11 -8.60
C TYR A 167 7.68 -6.97 -7.24
N THR A 168 7.38 -5.90 -6.51
CA THR A 168 7.99 -5.61 -5.21
C THR A 168 7.47 -6.54 -4.12
N ASN A 169 6.21 -6.98 -4.20
CA ASN A 169 5.56 -7.85 -3.21
C ASN A 169 5.44 -9.30 -3.67
N ARG A 170 6.11 -9.69 -4.76
CA ARG A 170 6.08 -11.08 -5.24
C ARG A 170 6.72 -11.99 -4.19
N ASN A 171 6.17 -13.18 -4.02
CA ASN A 171 6.79 -14.18 -3.16
C ASN A 171 8.13 -14.63 -3.80
N ALA A 172 9.25 -14.40 -3.14
CA ALA A 172 10.57 -14.72 -3.71
C ALA A 172 10.83 -16.22 -3.79
N LYS A 173 10.02 -17.04 -3.10
CA LYS A 173 10.04 -18.50 -3.13
C LYS A 173 9.07 -19.11 -4.15
N SER A 174 8.25 -18.29 -4.80
CA SER A 174 7.35 -18.73 -5.87
C SER A 174 8.04 -18.60 -7.23
N PRO A 175 7.97 -19.60 -8.13
CA PRO A 175 8.58 -19.56 -9.45
C PRO A 175 7.77 -18.69 -10.43
N LEU A 176 7.51 -17.44 -10.07
CA LEU A 176 7.00 -16.44 -11.00
C LEU A 176 8.15 -15.96 -11.87
N THR A 177 8.15 -16.41 -13.11
CA THR A 177 9.18 -16.01 -14.08
C THR A 177 8.96 -14.54 -14.50
N GLU A 178 10.06 -13.82 -14.72
CA GLU A 178 10.00 -12.42 -15.22
C GLU A 178 9.21 -12.33 -16.54
N THR A 179 9.22 -13.41 -17.34
CA THR A 179 8.43 -13.52 -18.57
C THR A 179 6.93 -13.55 -18.31
N GLN A 180 6.46 -14.28 -17.30
CA GLN A 180 5.03 -14.28 -16.92
C GLN A 180 4.58 -12.89 -16.44
N MET A 181 5.43 -12.20 -15.68
CA MET A 181 5.15 -10.82 -15.25
C MET A 181 5.08 -9.85 -16.43
N GLY A 182 6.01 -9.96 -17.38
CA GLY A 182 6.00 -9.16 -18.60
C GLY A 182 4.77 -9.40 -19.48
N VAL A 183 4.38 -10.67 -19.66
CA VAL A 183 3.17 -11.05 -20.41
C VAL A 183 1.91 -10.52 -19.72
N ALA A 184 1.80 -10.66 -18.40
CA ALA A 184 0.68 -10.13 -17.62
C ALA A 184 0.59 -8.60 -17.76
N TYR A 185 1.73 -7.90 -17.69
CA TYR A 185 1.77 -6.45 -17.84
C TYR A 185 1.34 -5.96 -19.23
N ILE A 186 1.88 -6.56 -20.30
CA ILE A 186 1.56 -6.18 -21.67
C ILE A 186 0.09 -6.47 -21.97
N SER A 187 -0.39 -7.66 -21.60
CA SER A 187 -1.79 -8.05 -21.82
C SER A 187 -2.77 -7.15 -21.04
N ALA A 188 -2.48 -6.85 -19.76
CA ALA A 188 -3.29 -5.93 -18.96
C ALA A 188 -3.32 -4.52 -19.55
N THR A 189 -2.17 -4.01 -20.02
CA THR A 189 -2.08 -2.69 -20.66
C THR A 189 -2.88 -2.63 -21.96
N ALA A 190 -2.75 -3.63 -22.82
CA ALA A 190 -3.50 -3.71 -24.06
C ALA A 190 -5.02 -3.78 -23.80
N ALA A 191 -5.45 -4.65 -22.88
CA ALA A 191 -6.86 -4.81 -22.51
C ALA A 191 -7.46 -3.54 -21.89
N ALA A 192 -6.71 -2.85 -21.02
CA ALA A 192 -7.14 -1.60 -20.40
C ALA A 192 -7.30 -0.47 -21.42
N CYS A 193 -6.32 -0.31 -22.33
CA CYS A 193 -6.39 0.66 -23.42
C CYS A 193 -7.56 0.36 -24.36
N PHE A 194 -7.72 -0.90 -24.77
CA PHE A 194 -8.81 -1.33 -25.66
C PHE A 194 -10.18 -1.05 -25.03
N THR A 195 -10.37 -1.44 -23.77
CA THR A 195 -11.63 -1.23 -23.04
C THR A 195 -11.94 0.25 -22.88
N ALA A 196 -10.95 1.06 -22.49
CA ALA A 196 -11.15 2.50 -22.30
C ALA A 196 -11.50 3.23 -23.60
N MET A 197 -10.80 2.91 -24.70
CA MET A 197 -11.10 3.49 -26.02
C MET A 197 -12.45 3.01 -26.56
N GLY A 198 -12.77 1.72 -26.38
CA GLY A 198 -14.05 1.13 -26.77
C GLY A 198 -15.21 1.80 -26.05
N LEU A 199 -15.11 1.93 -24.72
CA LEU A 199 -16.13 2.58 -23.90
C LEU A 199 -16.29 4.07 -24.24
N LYS A 200 -15.18 4.78 -24.45
CA LYS A 200 -15.20 6.18 -24.90
C LYS A 200 -15.91 6.34 -26.24
N SER A 201 -15.56 5.50 -27.22
CA SER A 201 -16.19 5.50 -28.55
C SER A 201 -17.69 5.19 -28.47
N TYR A 202 -18.06 4.18 -27.69
CA TYR A 202 -19.45 3.78 -27.50
C TYR A 202 -20.28 4.89 -26.86
N LEU A 203 -19.80 5.47 -25.74
CA LEU A 203 -20.49 6.54 -25.03
C LEU A 203 -20.56 7.82 -25.85
N SER A 204 -19.53 8.15 -26.64
CA SER A 204 -19.59 9.35 -27.51
C SER A 204 -20.76 9.30 -28.51
N LYS A 205 -21.14 8.08 -28.94
CA LYS A 205 -22.20 7.85 -29.93
C LYS A 205 -23.59 7.65 -29.32
N HIS A 206 -23.68 7.13 -28.08
CA HIS A 206 -24.94 6.69 -27.48
C HIS A 206 -25.31 7.40 -26.17
N ALA A 207 -24.42 8.21 -25.59
CA ALA A 207 -24.70 8.88 -24.33
C ALA A 207 -25.57 10.13 -24.52
N GLY A 208 -26.53 10.34 -23.61
CA GLY A 208 -27.37 11.54 -23.60
C GLY A 208 -26.57 12.83 -23.27
N PRO A 209 -27.18 14.02 -23.44
CA PRO A 209 -26.49 15.31 -23.39
C PRO A 209 -25.73 15.59 -22.07
N MET A 210 -26.19 15.02 -20.96
CA MET A 210 -25.55 15.16 -19.64
C MET A 210 -24.26 14.34 -19.52
N MET A 211 -24.22 13.17 -20.15
CA MET A 211 -23.09 12.23 -20.08
C MET A 211 -22.01 12.54 -21.11
N GLN A 212 -22.34 13.14 -22.25
CA GLN A 212 -21.37 13.63 -23.24
C GLN A 212 -20.36 14.64 -22.68
N ARG A 213 -20.71 15.35 -21.60
CA ARG A 213 -19.80 16.30 -20.92
C ARG A 213 -18.59 15.62 -20.25
N TYR A 214 -18.65 14.31 -20.05
CA TYR A 214 -17.64 13.52 -19.33
C TYR A 214 -16.91 12.52 -20.23
N VAL A 215 -17.21 12.50 -21.54
CA VAL A 215 -16.61 11.58 -22.54
C VAL A 215 -15.49 12.28 -23.31
#